data_AF-A0AAD5GXX0-F1
#
_entry.id   AF-A0AAD5GXX0-F1
#
_cell.length_a   1.000
_cell.length_b   1.000
_cell.length_c   1.000
_cell.angle_alpha   90.00
_cell.angle_beta   90.00
_cell.angle_gamma   90.00
#
_symmetry.space_group_name_H-M   'P 1'
#
loop_
_entity.id
_entity.type
_entity.pdbx_description
1 polymer ?
#
loop_
_entity_poly.entity_id
_entity_poly.type
_entity_poly.pdbx_seq_one_letter_code
_entity_poly.pdbx_strand_id
1 'polypeptide(L)'
;MPLLALVPAACTWAAPTATSSGRPVPVAALPPRLAADRRRRQRQTAAAAGAGDGQPHPEESERPQGDSKLQDSLVNQLQFEIGKKRVVDFVEAEAEGLKAKAEEAKEELDKLADLQNLKAEVAFNSALADINREADEFEEQLRRSREEREAAERELEAWEDDVAVARSQGQFFQSLYQTKAKRPVGLSSEQLQERTQKVVQPARSEMSSRLRYYLFAFLAFVLATEVVVDLQSDAPSALQDVIYTLLVIALGVTAFNERRSLP
;
A
#
# COMPACT_ATOMS: atom_id res chain seq x y z
N MET A 1 27.29 42.89 39.19
CA MET A 1 28.68 42.56 38.80
C MET A 1 29.15 41.53 39.82
N PRO A 2 29.15 40.24 39.47
CA PRO A 2 30.12 39.69 38.52
C PRO A 2 29.48 38.97 37.34
N LEU A 3 30.20 39.02 36.21
CA LEU A 3 29.96 38.31 34.96
C LEU A 3 30.27 36.82 35.16
N LEU A 4 29.30 35.95 34.85
CA LEU A 4 29.57 34.55 34.54
C LEU A 4 29.26 34.33 33.06
N ALA A 5 30.31 33.90 32.37
CA ALA A 5 30.40 33.79 30.94
C ALA A 5 29.51 32.68 30.40
N LEU A 6 28.78 33.06 29.34
CA LEU A 6 28.06 32.21 28.42
C LEU A 6 29.08 31.32 27.67
N VAL A 7 28.94 29.99 27.75
CA VAL A 7 29.62 29.04 26.88
C VAL A 7 28.59 28.51 25.87
N PRO A 8 28.75 28.71 24.55
CA PRO A 8 27.84 28.17 23.56
C PRO A 8 28.18 26.71 23.25
N ALA A 9 27.25 25.80 23.53
CA ALA A 9 27.33 24.42 23.05
C ALA A 9 27.00 24.39 21.55
N ALA A 10 27.96 23.91 20.77
CA ALA A 10 27.89 23.82 19.32
C ALA A 10 26.89 22.74 18.86
N CYS A 11 26.21 23.05 17.77
CA CYS A 11 25.36 22.17 16.99
C CYS A 11 26.12 20.95 16.46
N THR A 12 25.60 19.74 16.69
CA THR A 12 25.84 18.57 15.83
C THR A 12 24.52 17.85 15.55
N TRP A 13 23.81 18.37 14.56
CA TRP A 13 22.95 17.63 13.64
C TRP A 13 23.61 16.30 13.23
N ALA A 14 23.04 15.18 13.68
CA ALA A 14 23.40 13.85 13.22
C ALA A 14 22.37 13.37 12.20
N ALA A 15 22.82 13.13 10.98
CA ALA A 15 22.06 12.51 9.91
C ALA A 15 21.94 10.99 10.18
N PRO A 16 20.78 10.35 9.92
CA PRO A 16 20.73 8.90 9.84
C PRO A 16 21.35 8.44 8.51
N THR A 17 22.50 7.77 8.62
CA THR A 17 23.18 7.10 7.53
C THR A 17 22.44 5.81 7.17
N ALA A 18 22.14 5.68 5.88
CA ALA A 18 21.69 4.45 5.25
C ALA A 18 22.78 3.36 5.39
N THR A 19 22.40 2.21 5.95
CA THR A 19 23.17 0.96 5.95
C THR A 19 22.26 -0.07 5.26
N SER A 20 22.43 -0.35 3.96
CA SER A 20 23.42 -1.25 3.39
C SER A 20 23.50 -2.59 4.12
N SER A 21 22.63 -3.54 3.75
CA SER A 21 23.01 -4.95 3.75
C SER A 21 22.27 -5.67 2.62
N GLY A 22 22.94 -5.72 1.47
CA GLY A 22 22.59 -6.64 0.40
C GLY A 22 22.97 -8.06 0.83
N ARG A 23 22.05 -9.01 0.65
CA ARG A 23 22.35 -10.44 0.62
C ARG A 23 21.74 -11.00 -0.67
N PRO A 24 22.57 -11.45 -1.64
CA PRO A 24 22.08 -12.12 -2.82
C PRO A 24 21.68 -13.56 -2.49
N VAL A 25 20.47 -13.94 -2.89
CA VAL A 25 19.99 -15.32 -2.88
C VAL A 25 20.64 -16.07 -4.05
N PRO A 26 21.27 -17.23 -3.83
CA PRO A 26 21.88 -18.01 -4.91
C PRO A 26 20.81 -18.66 -5.80
N VAL A 27 20.94 -18.39 -7.09
CA VAL A 27 20.28 -19.10 -8.20
C VAL A 27 20.71 -20.56 -8.17
N ALA A 28 19.82 -21.44 -7.73
CA ALA A 28 20.00 -22.88 -7.81
C ALA A 28 19.62 -23.39 -9.21
N ALA A 29 20.68 -23.67 -9.96
CA ALA A 29 20.80 -24.54 -11.12
C ALA A 29 19.63 -25.49 -11.44
N LEU A 30 19.19 -25.41 -12.70
CA LEU A 30 18.58 -26.48 -13.49
C LEU A 30 19.31 -27.82 -13.34
N PRO A 31 18.60 -28.96 -13.23
CA PRO A 31 19.18 -30.25 -13.59
C PRO A 31 19.03 -30.55 -15.10
N PRO A 32 19.96 -31.30 -15.68
CA PRO A 32 20.09 -31.51 -17.11
C PRO A 32 19.20 -32.65 -17.64
N ARG A 33 19.00 -32.59 -18.96
CA ARG A 33 18.49 -33.64 -19.85
C ARG A 33 19.03 -35.04 -19.50
N LEU A 34 18.13 -36.00 -19.37
CA LEU A 34 18.42 -37.42 -19.63
C LEU A 34 17.53 -37.91 -20.76
N ALA A 35 18.11 -37.90 -21.95
CA ALA A 35 17.68 -38.72 -23.06
C ALA A 35 18.35 -40.10 -22.90
N ALA A 36 17.58 -41.12 -22.52
CA ALA A 36 17.91 -42.53 -22.74
C ALA A 36 16.72 -43.38 -22.28
N ASP A 37 15.91 -43.89 -23.20
CA ASP A 37 15.70 -45.34 -23.25
C ASP A 37 15.10 -45.78 -24.58
N ARG A 38 16.00 -46.20 -25.48
CA ARG A 38 15.67 -46.96 -26.68
C ARG A 38 16.36 -48.32 -26.48
N ARG A 39 15.57 -49.39 -26.64
CA ARG A 39 15.95 -50.82 -26.77
C ARG A 39 15.87 -51.65 -25.48
N ARG A 40 14.77 -52.41 -25.35
CA ARG A 40 14.82 -53.89 -25.22
C ARG A 40 13.40 -54.43 -25.00
N ARG A 41 12.85 -55.10 -26.02
CA ARG A 41 12.01 -56.30 -25.85
C ARG A 41 11.89 -56.99 -27.21
N GLN A 42 12.86 -57.86 -27.47
CA GLN A 42 12.77 -58.86 -28.52
C GLN A 42 13.32 -60.17 -27.95
N ARG A 43 12.57 -61.25 -28.22
CA ARG A 43 12.80 -62.67 -27.90
C ARG A 43 12.47 -63.05 -26.45
N GLN A 44 11.77 -64.14 -26.16
CA GLN A 44 11.69 -65.47 -26.80
C GLN A 44 10.22 -65.97 -26.62
N THR A 45 9.62 -66.97 -27.27
CA THR A 45 9.94 -68.29 -27.85
C THR A 45 8.74 -68.65 -28.77
N ALA A 46 8.77 -69.47 -29.81
CA ALA A 46 9.23 -70.85 -29.84
C ALA A 46 9.43 -71.34 -31.27
N ALA A 47 10.35 -72.29 -31.39
CA ALA A 47 10.68 -73.05 -32.58
C ALA A 47 9.65 -74.15 -32.86
N ALA A 48 9.38 -74.41 -34.13
CA ALA A 48 9.14 -75.74 -34.65
C ALA A 48 9.58 -75.75 -36.12
N ALA A 49 10.71 -76.40 -36.37
CA ALA A 49 11.16 -76.77 -37.71
C ALA A 49 10.43 -78.04 -38.13
N GLY A 50 9.88 -78.04 -39.34
CA GLY A 50 9.43 -79.24 -40.05
C GLY A 50 9.81 -79.05 -41.51
N ALA A 51 10.92 -79.67 -41.91
CA ALA A 51 11.37 -79.75 -43.28
C ALA A 51 10.47 -80.70 -44.08
N GLY A 52 10.10 -80.29 -45.29
CA GLY A 52 9.35 -81.09 -46.25
C GLY A 52 9.52 -80.47 -47.63
N ASP A 53 10.52 -80.96 -48.34
CA ASP A 53 10.84 -80.63 -49.73
C ASP A 53 9.78 -81.25 -50.66
N GLY A 54 9.32 -80.52 -51.68
CA GLY A 54 8.24 -81.00 -52.56
C GLY A 54 7.74 -79.99 -53.58
N GLN A 55 8.59 -79.73 -54.60
CA GLN A 55 8.35 -79.48 -56.03
C GLN A 55 7.03 -78.81 -56.54
N PRO A 56 7.10 -77.92 -57.57
CA PRO A 56 6.00 -77.02 -57.93
C PRO A 56 4.99 -77.64 -58.90
N HIS A 57 3.73 -77.23 -58.80
CA HIS A 57 2.79 -77.23 -59.93
C HIS A 57 1.79 -76.07 -59.81
N PRO A 58 1.49 -75.35 -60.90
CA PRO A 58 0.58 -74.21 -60.92
C PRO A 58 -0.82 -74.66 -61.33
N GLU A 59 -1.85 -74.40 -60.52
CA GLU A 59 -3.24 -74.46 -60.97
C GLU A 59 -4.05 -73.39 -60.23
N GLU A 60 -4.81 -72.66 -61.03
CA GLU A 60 -5.62 -71.50 -60.71
C GLU A 60 -6.80 -71.86 -59.80
N SER A 61 -7.15 -70.97 -58.86
CA SER A 61 -8.49 -70.89 -58.28
C SER A 61 -8.71 -69.49 -57.75
N GLU A 62 -9.62 -68.80 -58.42
CA GLU A 62 -10.01 -67.39 -58.30
C GLU A 62 -10.24 -66.96 -56.84
N ARG A 63 -9.36 -66.07 -56.34
CA ARG A 63 -9.67 -65.20 -55.21
C ARG A 63 -10.23 -63.91 -55.80
N PRO A 64 -11.30 -63.32 -55.25
CA PRO A 64 -11.74 -62.00 -55.68
C PRO A 64 -10.60 -61.02 -55.37
N GLN A 65 -9.84 -60.66 -56.40
CA GLN A 65 -8.65 -59.84 -56.30
C GLN A 65 -9.12 -58.41 -56.13
N GLY A 66 -9.49 -58.05 -54.89
CA GLY A 66 -9.79 -56.68 -54.51
C GLY A 66 -8.55 -55.82 -54.76
N ASP A 67 -8.77 -54.64 -55.32
CA ASP A 67 -7.71 -53.72 -55.73
C ASP A 67 -6.80 -53.39 -54.52
N SER A 68 -5.56 -53.87 -54.55
CA SER A 68 -4.61 -53.75 -53.42
C SER A 68 -4.40 -52.29 -52.98
N LYS A 69 -4.43 -51.37 -53.94
CA LYS A 69 -4.34 -49.92 -53.70
C LYS A 69 -5.54 -49.36 -52.92
N LEU A 70 -6.74 -49.90 -53.16
CA LEU A 70 -7.94 -49.50 -52.42
C LEU A 70 -7.89 -50.01 -50.98
N GLN A 71 -7.36 -51.22 -50.77
CA GLN A 71 -7.18 -51.78 -49.43
C GLN A 71 -6.15 -50.98 -48.63
N ASP A 72 -5.01 -50.62 -49.23
CA ASP A 72 -3.99 -49.79 -48.58
C ASP A 72 -4.51 -48.39 -48.25
N SER A 73 -5.29 -47.77 -49.15
CA SER A 73 -5.94 -46.48 -48.89
C SER A 73 -6.94 -46.56 -47.74
N LEU A 74 -7.76 -47.62 -47.68
CA LEU A 74 -8.73 -47.84 -46.62
C LEU A 74 -8.04 -48.07 -45.26
N VAL A 75 -6.95 -48.82 -45.25
CA VAL A 75 -6.13 -49.02 -44.04
C VAL A 75 -5.52 -47.71 -43.57
N ASN A 76 -4.99 -46.89 -44.48
CA ASN A 76 -4.45 -45.58 -44.14
C ASN A 76 -5.53 -44.63 -43.59
N GLN A 77 -6.73 -44.63 -44.18
CA GLN A 77 -7.85 -43.84 -43.69
C GLN A 77 -8.30 -44.33 -42.29
N LEU A 78 -8.39 -45.64 -42.08
CA LEU A 78 -8.76 -46.21 -40.78
C LEU A 78 -7.71 -45.88 -39.70
N GLN A 79 -6.42 -45.96 -40.04
CA GLN A 79 -5.33 -45.54 -39.15
C GLN A 79 -5.38 -44.04 -38.84
N PHE A 80 -5.71 -43.21 -39.82
CA PHE A 80 -5.89 -41.77 -39.63
C PHE A 80 -7.08 -41.47 -38.72
N GLU A 81 -8.21 -42.14 -38.92
CA GLU A 81 -9.39 -41.99 -38.06
C GLU A 81 -9.13 -42.46 -36.62
N ILE A 82 -8.38 -43.56 -36.44
CA ILE A 82 -7.94 -44.02 -35.12
C ILE A 82 -6.97 -43.02 -34.47
N GLY A 83 -6.04 -42.47 -35.25
CA GLY A 83 -5.10 -41.44 -34.79
C GLY A 83 -5.83 -40.17 -34.36
N LYS A 84 -6.84 -39.74 -35.13
CA LYS A 84 -7.69 -38.59 -34.80
C LYS A 84 -8.45 -38.82 -33.50
N LYS A 85 -9.10 -39.98 -33.33
CA LYS A 85 -9.79 -40.31 -32.07
C LYS A 85 -8.84 -40.27 -30.88
N ARG A 86 -7.65 -40.87 -30.99
CA ARG A 86 -6.65 -40.84 -29.91
C ARG A 86 -6.23 -39.41 -29.52
N VAL A 87 -6.06 -38.51 -30.49
CA VAL A 87 -5.71 -37.12 -30.20
C VAL A 87 -6.88 -36.39 -29.54
N VAL A 88 -8.11 -36.62 -30.02
CA VAL A 88 -9.31 -36.05 -29.40
C VAL A 88 -9.45 -36.52 -27.95
N ASP A 89 -9.33 -37.82 -27.69
CA ASP A 89 -9.42 -38.39 -26.35
C ASP A 89 -8.30 -37.85 -25.42
N PHE A 90 -7.08 -37.64 -25.94
CA PHE A 90 -5.98 -37.05 -25.19
C PHE A 90 -6.24 -35.57 -24.85
N VAL A 91 -6.74 -34.79 -25.80
CA VAL A 91 -7.09 -33.38 -25.58
C VAL A 91 -8.25 -33.25 -24.61
N GLU A 92 -9.24 -34.14 -24.67
CA GLU A 92 -10.37 -34.17 -23.73
C GLU A 92 -9.89 -34.49 -22.30
N ALA A 93 -9.02 -35.50 -22.14
CA ALA A 93 -8.43 -35.85 -20.85
C ALA A 93 -7.54 -34.72 -20.27
N GLU A 94 -6.74 -34.04 -21.12
CA GLU A 94 -5.96 -32.88 -20.68
C GLU A 94 -6.86 -31.69 -20.31
N ALA A 95 -7.94 -31.46 -21.07
CA ALA A 95 -8.89 -30.40 -20.77
C ALA A 95 -9.62 -30.64 -19.44
N GLU A 96 -10.03 -31.87 -19.16
CA GLU A 96 -10.60 -32.26 -17.86
C GLU A 96 -9.58 -32.08 -16.73
N GLY A 97 -8.32 -32.49 -16.94
CA GLY A 97 -7.25 -32.31 -15.98
C GLY A 97 -6.95 -30.83 -15.68
N LEU A 98 -6.97 -29.96 -16.69
CA LEU A 98 -6.82 -28.52 -16.52
C LEU A 98 -8.02 -27.90 -15.80
N LYS A 99 -9.24 -28.38 -16.08
CA LYS A 99 -10.45 -27.93 -15.40
C LYS A 99 -10.41 -28.28 -13.90
N ALA A 100 -10.01 -29.50 -13.55
CA ALA A 100 -9.86 -29.91 -12.16
C ALA A 100 -8.83 -29.05 -11.40
N LYS A 101 -7.68 -28.76 -12.04
CA LYS A 101 -6.66 -27.86 -11.45
C LYS A 101 -7.17 -26.42 -11.32
N ALA A 102 -7.98 -25.95 -12.27
CA ALA A 102 -8.56 -24.61 -12.21
C ALA A 102 -9.58 -24.49 -11.07
N GLU A 103 -10.40 -25.53 -10.86
CA GLU A 103 -11.34 -25.59 -9.73
C GLU A 103 -10.60 -25.66 -8.38
N GLU A 104 -9.56 -26.50 -8.26
CA GLU A 104 -8.71 -26.57 -7.06
C GLU A 104 -8.02 -25.23 -6.76
N ALA A 105 -7.41 -24.60 -7.77
CA ALA A 105 -6.77 -23.30 -7.61
C ALA A 105 -7.77 -22.20 -7.22
N LYS A 106 -9.01 -22.27 -7.71
CA LYS A 106 -10.07 -21.34 -7.32
C LYS A 106 -10.44 -21.53 -5.85
N GLU A 107 -10.62 -22.78 -5.39
CA GLU A 107 -10.93 -23.06 -3.98
C GLU A 107 -9.80 -22.63 -3.05
N GLU A 108 -8.53 -22.81 -3.44
CA GLU A 108 -7.38 -22.34 -2.67
C GLU A 108 -7.31 -20.82 -2.61
N LEU A 109 -7.61 -20.14 -3.72
CA LEU A 109 -7.67 -18.69 -3.77
C LEU A 109 -8.80 -18.14 -2.88
N ASP A 110 -9.99 -18.73 -2.95
CA ASP A 110 -11.13 -18.34 -2.11
C ASP A 110 -10.78 -18.52 -0.62
N LYS A 111 -10.16 -19.64 -0.22
CA LYS A 111 -9.68 -19.86 1.16
C LYS A 111 -8.62 -18.83 1.57
N LEU A 112 -7.71 -18.47 0.67
CA LEU A 112 -6.68 -17.48 0.95
C LEU A 112 -7.30 -16.08 1.11
N ALA A 113 -8.29 -15.73 0.29
CA ALA A 113 -9.01 -14.47 0.39
C ALA A 113 -9.75 -14.37 1.73
N ASP A 114 -10.44 -15.43 2.15
CA ASP A 114 -11.12 -15.47 3.45
C ASP A 114 -10.14 -15.31 4.62
N LEU A 115 -8.98 -15.98 4.57
CA LEU A 115 -7.94 -15.83 5.60
C LEU A 115 -7.36 -14.41 5.63
N GLN A 116 -7.18 -13.77 4.48
CA GLN A 116 -6.72 -12.39 4.41
C GLN A 116 -7.75 -11.41 4.98
N ASN A 117 -9.03 -11.61 4.68
CA ASN A 117 -10.12 -10.81 5.23
C ASN A 117 -10.18 -10.95 6.76
N LEU A 118 -10.16 -12.17 7.29
CA LEU A 118 -10.15 -12.40 8.74
C LEU A 118 -8.94 -11.77 9.42
N LYS A 119 -7.75 -11.88 8.81
CA LYS A 119 -6.55 -11.25 9.35
C LYS A 119 -6.66 -9.72 9.35
N ALA A 120 -7.23 -9.15 8.29
CA ALA A 120 -7.46 -7.71 8.20
C ALA A 120 -8.47 -7.23 9.26
N GLU A 121 -9.57 -7.95 9.45
CA GLU A 121 -10.57 -7.65 10.49
C GLU A 121 -9.99 -7.72 11.89
N VAL A 122 -9.20 -8.75 12.20
CA VAL A 122 -8.53 -8.88 13.51
C VAL A 122 -7.53 -7.75 13.74
N ALA A 123 -6.70 -7.44 12.74
CA ALA A 123 -5.74 -6.35 12.83
C ALA A 123 -6.45 -4.99 13.04
N PHE A 124 -7.51 -4.75 12.28
CA PHE A 124 -8.32 -3.54 12.39
C PHE A 124 -8.98 -3.41 13.76
N ASN A 125 -9.60 -4.48 14.25
CA ASN A 125 -10.23 -4.49 15.58
C ASN A 125 -9.19 -4.28 16.69
N SER A 126 -8.00 -4.86 16.57
CA SER A 126 -6.91 -4.61 17.53
C SER A 126 -6.44 -3.16 17.50
N ALA A 127 -6.25 -2.58 16.31
CA ALA A 127 -5.85 -1.18 16.18
C ALA A 127 -6.93 -0.22 16.71
N LEU A 128 -8.22 -0.51 16.50
CA LEU A 128 -9.30 0.27 17.09
C LEU A 128 -9.34 0.17 18.61
N ALA A 129 -9.07 -1.01 19.17
CA ALA A 129 -8.99 -1.19 20.62
C ALA A 129 -7.84 -0.38 21.22
N ASP A 130 -6.68 -0.36 20.55
CA ASP A 130 -5.52 0.43 20.97
C ASP A 130 -5.81 1.94 20.89
N ILE A 131 -6.44 2.40 19.80
CA ILE A 131 -6.85 3.81 19.66
C ILE A 131 -7.84 4.23 20.75
N ASN A 132 -8.84 3.39 21.05
CA ASN A 132 -9.80 3.70 22.11
C ASN A 132 -9.11 3.76 23.48
N ARG A 133 -8.18 2.85 23.74
CA ARG A 133 -7.38 2.88 24.96
C ARG A 133 -6.57 4.17 25.07
N GLU A 134 -5.87 4.56 24.01
CA GLU A 134 -5.11 5.81 23.98
C GLU A 134 -6.02 7.03 24.17
N ALA A 135 -7.20 7.02 23.54
CA ALA A 135 -8.19 8.09 23.70
C ALA A 135 -8.66 8.23 25.15
N ASP A 136 -8.98 7.13 25.82
CA ASP A 136 -9.35 7.12 27.24
C ASP A 136 -8.20 7.65 28.12
N GLU A 137 -6.96 7.25 27.84
CA GLU A 137 -5.77 7.75 28.54
C GLU A 137 -5.58 9.27 28.32
N PHE A 138 -5.85 9.78 27.12
CA PHE A 138 -5.83 11.22 26.83
C PHE A 138 -6.95 11.98 27.56
N GLU A 139 -8.16 11.42 27.63
CA GLU A 139 -9.26 12.01 28.38
C GLU A 139 -8.94 12.10 29.88
N GLU A 140 -8.37 11.06 30.45
CA GLU A 140 -7.89 11.08 31.84
C GLU A 140 -6.79 12.10 32.06
N GLN A 141 -5.81 12.19 31.15
CA GLN A 141 -4.73 13.19 31.25
C GLN A 141 -5.27 14.62 31.14
N LEU A 142 -6.21 14.87 30.24
CA LEU A 142 -6.86 16.18 30.11
C LEU A 142 -7.66 16.52 31.37
N ARG A 143 -8.37 15.56 31.96
CA ARG A 143 -9.10 15.75 33.21
C ARG A 143 -8.14 16.11 34.35
N ARG A 144 -7.06 15.34 34.53
CA ARG A 144 -6.03 15.62 35.54
C ARG A 144 -5.38 16.99 35.33
N SER A 145 -5.04 17.34 34.09
CA SER A 145 -4.46 18.65 33.77
C SER A 145 -5.40 19.82 34.10
N ARG A 146 -6.70 19.66 33.87
CA ARG A 146 -7.70 20.67 34.28
C ARG A 146 -7.78 20.81 35.79
N GLU A 147 -7.88 19.69 36.51
CA GLU A 147 -7.92 19.67 37.97
C GLU A 147 -6.65 20.28 38.59
N GLU A 148 -5.47 19.98 38.04
CA GLU A 148 -4.19 20.56 38.45
C GLU A 148 -4.14 22.07 38.19
N ARG A 149 -4.64 22.54 37.04
CA ARG A 149 -4.70 23.98 36.73
C ARG A 149 -5.67 24.71 37.66
N GLU A 150 -6.84 24.14 37.93
CA GLU A 150 -7.81 24.71 38.86
C GLU A 150 -7.29 24.73 40.31
N ALA A 151 -6.48 23.74 40.71
CA ALA A 151 -5.81 23.75 42.00
C ALA A 151 -4.72 24.84 42.05
N ALA A 152 -3.87 24.93 41.01
CA ALA A 152 -2.82 25.94 40.92
C ALA A 152 -3.39 27.37 40.86
N GLU A 153 -4.50 27.59 40.16
CA GLU A 153 -5.18 28.90 40.12
C GLU A 153 -5.73 29.29 41.49
N ARG A 154 -6.31 28.35 42.24
CA ARG A 154 -6.77 28.61 43.63
C ARG A 154 -5.61 28.90 44.58
N GLU A 155 -4.49 28.20 44.45
CA GLU A 155 -3.29 28.46 45.25
C GLU A 155 -2.71 29.84 44.92
N LEU A 156 -2.68 30.21 43.64
CA LEU A 156 -2.25 31.53 43.20
C LEU A 156 -3.18 32.63 43.74
N GLU A 157 -4.50 32.44 43.68
CA GLU A 157 -5.48 33.40 44.21
C GLU A 157 -5.29 33.60 45.72
N ALA A 158 -5.12 32.50 46.48
CA ALA A 158 -4.85 32.56 47.92
C ALA A 158 -3.52 33.28 48.21
N TRP A 159 -2.47 33.01 47.43
CA TRP A 159 -1.18 33.69 47.58
C TRP A 159 -1.28 35.19 47.26
N GLU A 160 -2.03 35.57 46.23
CA GLU A 160 -2.27 36.97 45.88
C GLU A 160 -2.98 37.71 47.01
N ASP A 161 -3.99 37.09 47.63
CA ASP A 161 -4.70 37.62 48.80
C ASP A 161 -3.78 37.79 50.01
N ASP A 162 -3.00 36.76 50.35
CA ASP A 162 -2.04 36.80 51.46
C ASP A 162 -0.98 37.88 51.28
N VAL A 163 -0.47 38.03 50.05
CA VAL A 163 0.52 39.06 49.71
C VAL A 163 -0.09 40.45 49.76
N ALA A 164 -1.34 40.62 49.31
CA ALA A 164 -2.06 41.88 49.39
C ALA A 164 -2.29 42.29 50.86
N VAL A 165 -2.66 41.33 51.72
CA VAL A 165 -2.81 41.55 53.16
C VAL A 165 -1.45 41.90 53.79
N ALA A 166 -0.39 41.13 53.51
CA ALA A 166 0.94 41.39 54.06
C ALA A 166 1.50 42.77 53.65
N ARG A 167 1.27 43.19 52.41
CA ARG A 167 1.72 44.51 51.91
C ARG A 167 0.86 45.68 52.41
N SER A 168 -0.40 45.46 52.74
CA SER A 168 -1.33 46.51 53.21
C SER A 168 -1.28 46.80 54.72
N GLN A 169 -0.44 46.09 55.48
CA GLN A 169 -0.27 46.34 56.93
C GLN A 169 0.36 47.70 57.28
N GLY A 170 0.97 48.40 56.31
CA GLY A 170 1.36 49.81 56.47
C GLY A 170 0.17 50.75 56.24
N GLN A 171 -0.10 51.71 57.13
CA GLN A 171 -1.24 52.65 57.04
C GLN A 171 -1.32 53.41 55.69
N PHE A 172 -0.23 53.52 54.94
CA PHE A 172 -0.19 54.19 53.64
C PHE A 172 -0.70 53.37 52.45
N PHE A 173 -0.76 52.04 52.55
CA PHE A 173 -0.97 51.15 51.38
C PHE A 173 -2.31 50.39 51.38
N GLN A 174 -3.16 50.61 52.39
CA GLN A 174 -4.46 49.93 52.53
C GLN A 174 -5.43 50.18 51.36
N SER A 175 -5.29 51.27 50.63
CA SER A 175 -6.17 51.61 49.49
C SER A 175 -5.67 51.09 48.14
N LEU A 176 -4.40 50.69 48.01
CA LEU A 176 -3.79 50.36 46.71
C LEU A 176 -3.88 48.88 46.34
N TYR A 177 -3.93 47.98 47.33
CA TYR A 177 -3.90 46.53 47.12
C TYR A 177 -5.24 45.85 47.37
N GLN A 178 -6.36 46.58 47.28
CA GLN A 178 -7.68 45.97 47.44
C GLN A 178 -7.93 44.97 46.30
N THR A 179 -8.02 43.69 46.65
CA THR A 179 -8.10 42.51 45.76
C THR A 179 -9.41 42.42 44.96
N LYS A 180 -10.31 43.40 45.11
CA LYS A 180 -11.53 43.51 44.29
C LYS A 180 -11.24 44.17 42.95
N ALA A 181 -10.63 43.41 42.04
CA ALA A 181 -10.88 43.55 40.62
C ALA A 181 -10.60 42.21 39.95
N LYS A 182 -11.51 41.24 40.16
CA LYS A 182 -11.73 40.18 39.18
C LYS A 182 -11.67 40.83 37.81
N ARG A 183 -10.71 40.40 36.98
CA ARG A 183 -10.54 40.84 35.59
C ARG A 183 -11.93 41.01 34.98
N PRO A 184 -12.22 42.12 34.28
CA PRO A 184 -13.53 42.26 33.64
C PRO A 184 -13.69 41.12 32.64
N VAL A 185 -14.54 40.16 32.99
CA VAL A 185 -15.19 39.24 32.07
C VAL A 185 -16.10 40.12 31.22
N GLY A 186 -15.50 40.76 30.22
CA GLY A 186 -16.11 41.88 29.52
C GLY A 186 -15.17 42.55 28.53
N LEU A 187 -14.16 41.85 28.00
CA LEU A 187 -13.60 42.27 26.73
C LEU A 187 -14.73 42.17 25.70
N SER A 188 -15.21 43.31 25.22
CA SER A 188 -16.13 43.35 24.10
C SER A 188 -15.52 42.54 22.96
N SER A 189 -16.37 41.82 22.22
CA SER A 189 -15.98 41.03 21.03
C SER A 189 -15.08 41.84 20.07
N GLU A 190 -15.26 43.15 20.02
CA GLU A 190 -14.46 44.10 19.24
C GLU A 190 -13.00 44.21 19.72
N GLN A 191 -12.74 44.30 21.03
CA GLN A 191 -11.37 44.33 21.57
C GLN A 191 -10.67 42.98 21.41
N LEU A 192 -11.44 41.89 21.45
CA LEU A 192 -10.94 40.54 21.19
C LEU A 192 -10.57 40.39 19.70
N GLN A 193 -11.40 40.90 18.79
CA GLN A 193 -11.10 40.93 17.36
C GLN A 193 -9.91 41.81 17.02
N GLU A 194 -9.76 42.99 17.63
CA GLU A 194 -8.57 43.83 17.44
C GLU A 194 -7.30 43.16 17.93
N ARG A 195 -7.33 42.51 19.10
CA ARG A 195 -6.18 41.75 19.60
C ARG A 195 -5.88 40.54 18.72
N THR A 196 -6.90 39.85 18.24
CA THR A 196 -6.74 38.72 17.32
C THR A 196 -6.16 39.19 15.99
N GLN A 197 -6.64 40.31 15.45
CA GLN A 197 -6.08 40.91 14.23
C GLN A 197 -4.64 41.39 14.42
N LYS A 198 -4.30 41.97 15.58
CA LYS A 198 -2.93 42.37 15.93
C LYS A 198 -1.97 41.19 16.06
N VAL A 199 -2.45 39.98 16.38
CA VAL A 199 -1.66 38.74 16.41
C VAL A 199 -1.63 38.05 15.04
N VAL A 200 -2.72 38.13 14.29
CA VAL A 200 -2.84 37.55 12.93
C VAL A 200 -2.00 38.34 11.91
N GLN A 201 -1.85 39.66 12.07
CA GLN A 201 -1.05 40.48 11.14
C GLN A 201 0.45 40.10 11.12
N PRO A 202 1.15 39.99 12.27
CA PRO A 202 2.51 39.48 12.34
C PRO A 202 2.62 38.04 11.81
N ALA A 203 1.67 37.17 12.20
CA ALA A 203 1.66 35.79 11.74
C ALA A 203 1.47 35.68 10.21
N ARG A 204 0.68 36.58 9.59
CA ARG A 204 0.53 36.64 8.13
C ARG A 204 1.80 37.12 7.42
N SER A 205 2.49 38.12 7.97
CA SER A 205 3.76 38.58 7.39
C SER A 205 4.89 37.56 7.55
N GLU A 206 4.87 36.76 8.61
CA GLU A 206 5.84 35.66 8.81
C GLU A 206 5.46 34.40 8.00
N MET A 207 4.17 34.20 7.71
CA MET A 207 3.69 33.07 6.88
C MET A 207 3.80 33.30 5.36
N SER A 208 4.00 34.53 4.90
CA SER A 208 4.19 34.84 3.46
C SER A 208 5.66 34.72 3.06
N SER A 209 6.20 33.50 3.08
CA SER A 209 7.56 33.25 2.61
C SER A 209 7.58 32.89 1.11
N ARG A 210 8.53 33.46 0.36
CA ARG A 210 8.79 33.10 -1.06
C ARG A 210 8.96 31.58 -1.25
N LEU A 211 9.46 30.89 -0.22
CA LEU A 211 9.64 29.44 -0.22
C LEU A 211 8.32 28.68 -0.35
N ARG A 212 7.24 29.17 0.28
CA ARG A 212 5.91 28.55 0.22
C ARG A 212 5.31 28.61 -1.18
N TYR A 213 5.49 29.76 -1.86
CA TYR A 213 5.11 29.92 -3.26
C TYR A 213 5.85 28.92 -4.16
N TYR A 214 7.17 28.79 -4.02
CA TYR A 214 7.94 27.80 -4.79
C TYR A 214 7.51 26.37 -4.48
N LEU A 215 7.21 26.05 -3.22
CA LEU A 215 6.75 24.72 -2.82
C LEU A 215 5.40 24.35 -3.44
N PHE A 216 4.42 25.27 -3.39
CA PHE A 216 3.12 25.04 -4.04
C PHE A 216 3.20 25.08 -5.56
N ALA A 217 4.01 25.95 -6.14
CA ALA A 217 4.23 25.98 -7.59
C ALA A 217 4.89 24.68 -8.08
N PHE A 218 5.88 24.16 -7.33
CA PHE A 218 6.52 22.88 -7.63
C PHE A 218 5.54 21.71 -7.48
N LEU A 219 4.74 21.67 -6.40
CA LEU A 219 3.76 20.62 -6.20
C LEU A 219 2.66 20.63 -7.27
N ALA A 220 2.19 21.81 -7.66
CA ALA A 220 1.26 21.99 -8.77
C ALA A 220 1.85 21.51 -10.11
N PHE A 221 3.14 21.77 -10.33
CA PHE A 221 3.85 21.34 -11.54
C PHE A 221 4.02 19.81 -11.61
N VAL A 222 4.42 19.17 -10.51
CA VAL A 222 4.53 17.70 -10.42
C VAL A 222 3.17 17.05 -10.66
N LEU A 223 2.13 17.56 -10.02
CA LEU A 223 0.78 17.02 -10.19
C LEU A 223 0.25 17.23 -11.62
N ALA A 224 0.49 18.39 -12.22
CA ALA A 224 0.10 18.65 -13.60
C ALA A 224 0.84 17.75 -14.60
N THR A 225 2.11 17.42 -14.34
CA THR A 225 2.86 16.49 -15.19
C THR A 225 2.35 15.05 -15.05
N GLU A 226 1.99 14.61 -13.84
CA GLU A 226 1.37 13.31 -13.61
C GLU A 226 0.02 13.18 -14.34
N VAL A 227 -0.85 14.19 -14.24
CA VAL A 227 -2.14 14.22 -14.96
C VAL A 227 -1.95 14.14 -16.48
N VAL A 228 -0.95 14.84 -17.04
CA VAL A 228 -0.69 14.79 -18.49
C VAL A 228 -0.22 13.39 -18.93
N VAL A 229 0.54 12.67 -18.09
CA VAL A 229 0.98 11.30 -18.36
C VAL A 229 -0.18 10.32 -18.21
N ASP A 230 -1.02 10.46 -17.18
CA ASP A 230 -2.18 9.59 -16.94
C ASP A 230 -3.21 9.70 -18.07
N LEU A 231 -3.47 10.92 -18.56
CA LEU A 231 -4.32 11.18 -19.73
C LEU A 231 -3.81 10.55 -21.04
N GLN A 232 -2.52 10.20 -21.13
CA GLN A 232 -1.93 9.52 -22.29
C GLN A 232 -1.95 7.99 -22.14
N SER A 233 -2.37 7.46 -20.99
CA SER A 233 -2.40 6.02 -20.72
C SER A 233 -3.75 5.39 -21.08
N ASP A 234 -3.73 4.09 -21.45
CA ASP A 234 -4.89 3.35 -22.02
C ASP A 234 -6.01 3.03 -21.00
N ALA A 235 -5.92 3.50 -19.75
CA ALA A 235 -6.88 3.23 -18.68
C ALA A 235 -7.30 4.51 -17.95
N PRO A 236 -8.02 5.44 -18.61
CA PRO A 236 -8.44 6.71 -18.01
C PRO A 236 -9.48 6.47 -16.93
N SER A 237 -9.06 6.63 -15.67
CA SER A 237 -9.99 6.61 -14.54
C SER A 237 -10.62 8.00 -14.40
N ALA A 238 -11.74 8.20 -15.10
CA ALA A 238 -12.39 9.51 -15.25
C ALA A 238 -12.66 10.26 -13.92
N LEU A 239 -12.86 9.55 -12.81
CA LEU A 239 -13.02 10.15 -11.48
C LEU A 239 -11.70 10.72 -10.95
N GLN A 240 -10.60 9.99 -11.12
CA GLN A 240 -9.27 10.38 -10.66
C GLN A 240 -8.75 11.59 -11.43
N ASP A 241 -8.95 11.60 -12.75
CA ASP A 241 -8.63 12.74 -13.62
C ASP A 241 -9.37 14.02 -13.18
N VAL A 242 -10.65 13.90 -12.83
CA VAL A 242 -11.44 15.03 -12.32
C VAL A 242 -10.93 15.52 -10.98
N ILE A 243 -10.56 14.62 -10.07
CA ILE A 243 -10.02 14.97 -8.75
C ILE A 243 -8.67 15.68 -8.90
N TYR A 244 -7.77 15.15 -9.74
CA TYR A 244 -6.46 15.74 -9.93
C TYR A 244 -6.51 17.07 -10.68
N THR A 245 -7.38 17.21 -11.68
CA THR A 245 -7.59 18.52 -12.34
C THR A 245 -8.14 19.57 -11.37
N LEU A 246 -9.10 19.21 -10.49
CA LEU A 246 -9.58 20.10 -9.43
C LEU A 246 -8.45 20.48 -8.46
N LEU A 247 -7.59 19.52 -8.10
CA LEU A 247 -6.51 19.74 -7.16
C LEU A 247 -5.39 20.62 -7.76
N VAL A 248 -5.09 20.45 -9.05
CA VAL A 248 -4.20 21.36 -9.81
C VAL A 248 -4.78 22.77 -9.86
N ILE A 249 -6.08 22.93 -10.12
CA ILE A 249 -6.74 24.25 -10.13
C ILE A 249 -6.70 24.88 -8.74
N ALA A 250 -7.02 24.12 -7.69
CA ALA A 250 -6.99 24.60 -6.31
C ALA A 250 -5.58 25.07 -5.92
N LEU A 251 -4.54 24.26 -6.18
CA LEU A 251 -3.16 24.64 -5.94
C LEU A 251 -2.72 25.84 -6.79
N GLY A 252 -3.16 25.92 -8.05
CA GLY A 252 -2.88 27.04 -8.93
C GLY A 252 -3.48 28.35 -8.41
N VAL A 253 -4.73 28.32 -7.92
CA VAL A 253 -5.39 29.48 -7.29
C VAL A 253 -4.67 29.87 -5.99
N THR A 254 -4.27 28.90 -5.16
CA THR A 254 -3.50 29.16 -3.94
C THR A 254 -2.15 29.80 -4.26
N ALA A 255 -1.39 29.25 -5.22
CA ALA A 255 -0.10 29.80 -5.66
C ALA A 255 -0.26 31.20 -6.27
N PHE A 256 -1.33 31.45 -7.02
CA PHE A 256 -1.62 32.76 -7.61
C PHE A 256 -2.00 33.81 -6.56
N ASN A 257 -2.76 33.42 -5.53
CA ASN A 257 -3.07 34.28 -4.40
C ASN A 257 -1.80 34.62 -3.59
N GLU A 258 -0.88 33.67 -3.43
CA GLU A 258 0.42 33.91 -2.81
C GLU A 258 1.31 34.83 -3.65
N ARG A 259 1.29 34.73 -4.98
CA ARG A 259 2.01 35.68 -5.83
C ARG A 259 1.52 37.12 -5.65
N ARG A 260 0.22 37.31 -5.40
CA ARG A 260 -0.38 38.64 -5.17
C ARG A 260 -0.08 39.21 -3.78
N SER A 261 0.27 38.37 -2.80
CA SER A 261 0.61 38.81 -1.45
C SER A 261 2.11 39.04 -1.23
N LEU A 262 2.96 38.72 -2.23
CA LEU A 262 4.37 39.08 -2.20
C LEU A 262 4.52 40.59 -2.51
N PRO A 263 5.29 41.35 -1.70
CA PRO A 263 5.59 42.76 -1.94
C PRO A 263 6.54 42.98 -3.13
#